data_AF-A0A1C3MZH7-F1
#
_entry.id   AF-A0A1C3MZH7-F1
#
_cell.length_a   1.000
_cell.length_b   1.000
_cell.length_c   1.000
_cell.angle_alpha   90.00
_cell.angle_beta   90.00
_cell.angle_gamma   90.00
#
_symmetry.space_group_name_H-M   'P 1'
#
loop_
_entity.id
_entity.type
_entity.pdbx_description
1 polymer ?
#
loop_
_entity_poly.entity_id
_entity_poly.type
_entity_poly.pdbx_seq_one_letter_code
_entity_poly.pdbx_strand_id
1 'polypeptide(L)'
;MGLAGHRAFGGATADLLSVARQVYEPLLAPMRLGRDDIAQQDLDALEASLARINEVIANPSAFGGPLNLKLTAGTGFVVAQAPAEAHVVVGPLPILLERKQDILDRLAQLRPQRHLDNLREVVAEKVADPSVREDLLTALERESDQQKAMSEELDKELEQVKRAESEAQARLKVEILERRSRVYKSFLERESVATLVGGLLLVSLTVALLVAMFAKLPVSEIVSSAFLIILGYFFGQSTSRRGDQGGNSDAG
;
A
#
# COMPACT_ATOMS: atom_id res chain seq x y z
N MET A 1 13.87 -22.86 15.30
CA MET A 1 12.40 -22.76 15.16
C MET A 1 11.97 -21.51 15.91
N GLY A 2 11.41 -20.44 15.37
CA GLY A 2 10.76 -20.17 14.09
C GLY A 2 9.71 -19.08 14.36
N LEU A 3 10.13 -17.82 14.50
CA LEU A 3 9.25 -16.66 14.71
C LEU A 3 9.73 -15.48 13.84
N ALA A 4 9.69 -15.66 12.51
CA ALA A 4 10.05 -14.62 11.53
C ALA A 4 8.91 -14.30 10.54
N GLY A 5 7.66 -14.64 10.89
CA GLY A 5 6.52 -14.52 9.97
C GLY A 5 5.65 -13.27 10.08
N HIS A 6 5.81 -12.44 11.12
CA HIS A 6 4.81 -11.40 11.45
C HIS A 6 5.17 -9.96 11.03
N ARG A 7 6.37 -9.70 10.51
CA ARG A 7 6.74 -8.34 10.03
C ARG A 7 6.54 -8.11 8.52
N ALA A 8 6.27 -9.14 7.74
CA ALA A 8 6.23 -9.03 6.27
C ALA A 8 4.93 -8.43 5.71
N PHE A 9 3.84 -8.38 6.49
CA PHE A 9 2.51 -8.02 5.98
C PHE A 9 2.22 -6.51 5.96
N GLY A 10 2.79 -5.72 6.87
CA GLY A 10 2.62 -4.26 6.87
C GLY A 10 3.54 -3.51 5.90
N GLY A 11 4.73 -4.06 5.63
CA GLY A 11 5.75 -3.40 4.80
C GLY A 11 5.37 -3.32 3.32
N ALA A 12 4.78 -4.36 2.75
CA ALA A 12 4.50 -4.41 1.30
C ALA A 12 3.52 -3.31 0.84
N THR A 13 2.51 -2.96 1.63
CA THR A 13 1.60 -1.86 1.29
C THR A 13 2.24 -0.50 1.45
N ALA A 14 3.09 -0.34 2.48
CA ALA A 14 3.82 0.90 2.70
C ALA A 14 4.84 1.16 1.58
N ASP A 15 5.54 0.12 1.13
CA ASP A 15 6.48 0.17 0.01
C ASP A 15 5.79 0.44 -1.33
N LEU A 16 4.59 -0.12 -1.52
CA LEU A 16 3.80 0.12 -2.72
C LEU A 16 3.30 1.58 -2.79
N LEU A 17 2.79 2.11 -1.68
CA LEU A 17 2.35 3.50 -1.60
C LEU A 17 3.52 4.47 -1.70
N SER A 18 4.71 4.12 -1.21
CA SER A 18 5.91 4.97 -1.34
C SER A 18 6.34 5.12 -2.80
N VAL A 19 6.31 4.02 -3.58
CA VAL A 19 6.57 4.07 -5.03
C VAL A 19 5.48 4.87 -5.74
N ALA A 20 4.21 4.67 -5.39
CA ALA A 20 3.10 5.44 -5.96
C ALA A 20 3.27 6.95 -5.68
N ARG A 21 3.66 7.34 -4.46
CA ARG A 21 3.97 8.74 -4.13
C ARG A 21 5.07 9.30 -5.01
N GLN A 22 6.17 8.59 -5.21
CA GLN A 22 7.26 9.08 -6.06
C GLN A 22 6.82 9.38 -7.50
N VAL A 23 5.84 8.65 -8.02
CA VAL A 23 5.33 8.84 -9.38
C VAL A 23 4.24 9.91 -9.46
N TYR A 24 3.36 9.99 -8.46
CA TYR A 24 2.24 10.94 -8.46
C TYR A 24 2.59 12.31 -7.87
N GLU A 25 3.62 12.44 -7.02
CA GLU A 25 4.02 13.73 -6.43
C GLU A 25 4.41 14.78 -7.48
N PRO A 26 5.20 14.45 -8.53
CA PRO A 26 5.50 15.41 -9.59
C PRO A 26 4.26 15.87 -10.38
N LEU A 27 3.20 15.07 -10.39
CA LEU A 27 1.92 15.43 -11.01
C LEU A 27 1.11 16.36 -10.12
N LEU A 28 1.23 16.26 -8.79
CA LEU A 28 0.56 17.14 -7.83
C LEU A 28 1.17 18.54 -7.76
N ALA A 29 2.50 18.65 -7.94
CA ALA A 29 3.23 19.91 -7.80
C ALA A 29 2.75 21.05 -8.72
N PRO A 30 2.48 20.84 -10.03
CA PRO A 30 1.96 21.91 -10.90
C PRO A 30 0.61 22.50 -10.45
N MET A 31 -0.20 21.73 -9.72
CA MET A 31 -1.49 22.18 -9.16
C MET A 31 -1.34 22.82 -7.77
N ARG A 32 -0.10 22.94 -7.27
CA ARG A 32 0.22 23.35 -5.90
C ARG A 32 -0.42 22.44 -4.85
N LEU A 33 -0.51 21.15 -5.17
CA LEU A 33 -1.02 20.12 -4.26
C LEU A 33 0.12 19.23 -3.73
N GLY A 34 1.38 19.64 -3.92
CA GLY A 34 2.52 18.97 -3.30
C GLY A 34 2.55 19.21 -1.80
N ARG A 35 3.19 18.31 -1.04
CA ARG A 35 3.27 18.43 0.43
C ARG A 35 3.86 19.77 0.89
N ASP A 36 4.96 20.17 0.27
CA ASP A 36 5.66 21.40 0.62
C ASP A 36 4.83 22.65 0.28
N ASP A 37 4.05 22.60 -0.80
CA ASP A 37 3.13 23.67 -1.18
C ASP A 37 2.00 23.82 -0.14
N ILE A 38 1.36 22.71 0.24
CA ILE A 38 0.26 22.69 1.22
C ILE A 38 0.72 23.28 2.55
N ALA A 39 1.94 22.96 3.00
CA ALA A 39 2.48 23.47 4.26
C ALA A 39 2.64 25.00 4.27
N GLN A 40 2.91 25.61 3.11
CA GLN A 40 3.17 27.03 2.95
C GLN A 40 1.95 27.86 2.54
N GLN A 41 0.84 27.21 2.15
CA GLN A 41 -0.38 27.90 1.75
C GLN A 41 -1.09 28.58 2.92
N ASP A 42 -1.71 29.71 2.63
CA ASP A 42 -2.65 30.39 3.52
C ASP A 42 -4.06 29.78 3.38
N LEU A 43 -4.99 30.28 4.19
CA LEU A 43 -6.34 29.73 4.30
C LEU A 43 -7.10 29.77 2.96
N ASP A 44 -7.07 30.91 2.26
CA ASP A 44 -7.76 31.07 0.97
C ASP A 44 -7.16 30.16 -0.10
N ALA A 45 -5.82 30.04 -0.16
CA ALA A 45 -5.17 29.15 -1.10
C ALA A 45 -5.47 27.67 -0.81
N LEU A 46 -5.57 27.28 0.47
CA LEU A 46 -5.93 25.91 0.88
C LEU A 46 -7.37 25.56 0.52
N GLU A 47 -8.33 26.48 0.67
CA GLU A 47 -9.72 26.25 0.26
C GLU A 47 -9.81 26.06 -1.26
N ALA A 48 -9.07 26.85 -2.03
CA ALA A 48 -8.96 26.67 -3.46
C ALA A 48 -8.27 25.33 -3.83
N SER A 49 -7.26 24.91 -3.05
CA SER A 49 -6.62 23.60 -3.19
C SER A 49 -7.56 22.45 -2.87
N LEU A 50 -8.42 22.60 -1.86
CA LEU A 50 -9.45 21.64 -1.48
C LEU A 50 -10.48 21.47 -2.61
N ALA A 51 -10.90 22.55 -3.24
CA ALA A 51 -11.80 22.49 -4.41
C ALA A 51 -11.15 21.73 -5.57
N ARG A 52 -9.88 22.03 -5.89
CA ARG A 52 -9.12 21.34 -6.95
C ARG A 52 -8.97 19.84 -6.67
N ILE A 53 -8.54 19.47 -5.46
CA ILE A 53 -8.36 18.04 -5.13
C ILE A 53 -9.71 17.29 -5.17
N ASN A 54 -10.81 17.92 -4.77
CA ASN A 54 -12.14 17.33 -4.86
C ASN A 54 -12.58 17.08 -6.31
N GLU A 55 -12.30 18.01 -7.22
CA GLU A 55 -12.57 17.83 -8.65
C GLU A 55 -11.77 16.65 -9.24
N VAL A 56 -10.50 16.55 -8.85
CA VAL A 56 -9.62 15.46 -9.25
C VAL A 56 -10.06 14.12 -8.66
N ILE A 57 -10.50 14.08 -7.40
CA ILE A 57 -11.05 12.89 -6.75
C ILE A 57 -12.37 12.45 -7.41
N ALA A 58 -13.17 13.38 -7.91
CA ALA A 58 -14.38 13.05 -8.65
C ALA A 58 -14.07 12.35 -9.98
N ASN A 59 -12.92 12.67 -10.60
CA ASN A 59 -12.47 12.06 -11.86
C ASN A 59 -11.02 11.54 -11.78
N PRO A 60 -10.72 10.50 -10.97
CA PRO A 60 -9.34 10.08 -10.71
C PRO A 60 -8.59 9.61 -11.96
N SER A 61 -9.31 9.09 -12.96
CA SER A 61 -8.72 8.62 -14.22
C SER A 61 -8.12 9.74 -15.09
N ALA A 62 -8.58 10.99 -14.91
CA ALA A 62 -8.04 12.15 -15.63
C ALA A 62 -6.71 12.66 -15.03
N PHE A 63 -6.45 12.35 -13.76
CA PHE A 63 -5.24 12.76 -13.04
C PHE A 63 -3.99 11.99 -13.47
N GLY A 64 -4.19 10.76 -13.92
CA GLY A 64 -3.13 9.85 -14.32
C GLY A 64 -3.66 8.43 -14.47
N GLY A 65 -3.02 7.66 -15.34
CA GLY A 65 -3.31 6.24 -15.48
C GLY A 65 -2.94 5.46 -14.22
N PRO A 66 -3.54 4.28 -14.00
CA PRO A 66 -3.13 3.40 -12.93
C PRO A 66 -1.69 2.90 -13.14
N LEU A 67 -0.92 2.78 -12.06
CA LEU A 67 0.44 2.27 -12.09
C LEU A 67 0.45 0.75 -12.01
N ASN A 68 1.13 0.12 -12.96
CA ASN A 68 1.41 -1.31 -12.90
C ASN A 68 2.72 -1.54 -12.17
N LEU A 69 2.66 -2.14 -10.99
CA LEU A 69 3.84 -2.44 -10.18
C LEU A 69 4.13 -3.93 -10.21
N LYS A 70 5.33 -4.31 -10.64
CA LYS A 70 5.79 -5.70 -10.63
C LYS A 70 6.44 -6.02 -9.30
N LEU A 71 6.05 -7.15 -8.71
CA LEU A 71 6.71 -7.69 -7.53
C LEU A 71 8.05 -8.32 -7.93
N THR A 72 9.14 -7.87 -7.31
CA THR A 72 10.48 -8.44 -7.54
C THR A 72 10.84 -9.49 -6.49
N ALA A 73 11.75 -10.40 -6.81
CA ALA A 73 12.22 -11.45 -5.90
C ALA A 73 12.83 -10.90 -4.60
N GLY A 74 13.26 -9.63 -4.58
CA GLY A 74 13.80 -8.93 -3.42
C GLY A 74 12.76 -8.24 -2.53
N THR A 75 11.49 -8.67 -2.53
CA THR A 75 10.36 -8.09 -1.77
C THR A 75 9.98 -6.64 -2.09
N GLY A 76 10.65 -5.98 -3.04
CA GLY A 76 10.32 -4.62 -3.49
C GLY A 76 9.43 -4.56 -4.74
N PHE A 77 8.83 -3.39 -4.97
CA PHE A 77 8.02 -3.07 -6.16
C PHE A 77 8.79 -2.21 -7.15
N VAL A 78 8.63 -2.48 -8.45
CA VAL A 78 9.18 -1.65 -9.52
C VAL A 78 8.08 -1.35 -10.53
N VAL A 79 8.06 -0.12 -11.07
CA VAL A 79 7.11 0.28 -12.11
C VAL A 79 7.37 -0.54 -13.38
N ALA A 80 6.34 -1.22 -13.87
CA ALA A 80 6.39 -2.03 -15.09
C ALA A 80 5.62 -1.36 -16.22
N GLN A 81 6.23 -1.31 -17.41
CA GLN A 81 5.62 -0.68 -18.59
C GLN A 81 4.57 -1.57 -19.28
N ALA A 82 4.54 -2.88 -18.98
CA ALA A 82 3.62 -3.83 -19.61
C ALA A 82 2.98 -4.78 -18.58
N PRO A 83 1.71 -5.20 -18.79
CA PRO A 83 1.03 -6.16 -17.92
C PRO A 83 1.70 -7.54 -18.03
N ALA A 84 2.47 -7.92 -17.00
CA ALA A 84 2.98 -9.28 -16.81
C ALA A 84 2.12 -10.03 -15.77
N GLU A 85 2.14 -11.36 -15.71
CA GLU A 85 1.22 -12.18 -14.87
C GLU A 85 1.18 -11.84 -13.36
N ALA A 86 2.14 -11.06 -12.84
CA ALA A 86 2.26 -10.67 -11.42
C ALA A 86 2.44 -9.15 -11.21
N HIS A 87 1.57 -8.31 -11.79
CA HIS A 87 1.49 -6.88 -11.45
C HIS A 87 0.37 -6.59 -10.44
N VAL A 88 0.61 -5.60 -9.58
CA VAL A 88 -0.39 -4.95 -8.72
C VAL A 88 -0.71 -3.60 -9.34
N VAL A 89 -2.00 -3.28 -9.45
CA VAL A 89 -2.45 -2.02 -10.04
C VAL A 89 -2.73 -1.03 -8.93
N VAL A 90 -2.07 0.12 -8.96
CA VAL A 90 -2.29 1.20 -7.98
C VAL A 90 -2.84 2.41 -8.70
N GLY A 91 -4.10 2.75 -8.42
CA GLY A 91 -4.71 3.99 -8.92
C GLY A 91 -4.20 5.23 -8.16
N PRO A 92 -4.50 6.43 -8.67
CA PRO A 92 -4.10 7.69 -8.02
C PRO A 92 -4.91 8.00 -6.75
N LEU A 93 -6.12 7.42 -6.62
CA LEU A 93 -7.08 7.75 -5.55
C LEU A 93 -6.51 7.70 -4.12
N PRO A 94 -5.74 6.68 -3.70
CA PRO A 94 -5.16 6.66 -2.35
C PRO A 94 -4.25 7.86 -2.08
N ILE A 95 -3.48 8.30 -3.08
CA ILE A 95 -2.57 9.45 -2.96
C ILE A 95 -3.38 10.75 -2.93
N LEU A 96 -4.45 10.84 -3.73
CA LEU A 96 -5.33 12.02 -3.75
C LEU A 96 -6.07 12.20 -2.41
N LEU A 97 -6.54 11.10 -1.80
CA LEU A 97 -7.19 11.11 -0.50
C LEU A 97 -6.22 11.52 0.61
N GLU A 98 -4.99 11.00 0.58
CA GLU A 98 -3.92 11.43 1.50
C GLU A 98 -3.67 12.95 1.41
N ARG A 99 -3.59 13.50 0.19
CA ARG A 99 -3.41 14.95 0.00
C ARG A 99 -4.61 15.78 0.44
N LYS A 100 -5.82 15.29 0.21
CA LYS A 100 -7.02 15.92 0.75
C LYS A 100 -6.97 15.99 2.27
N GLN A 101 -6.53 14.92 2.93
CA GLN A 101 -6.35 14.93 4.38
C GLN A 101 -5.29 15.97 4.82
N ASP A 102 -4.13 16.01 4.17
CA ASP A 102 -3.06 16.99 4.48
C ASP A 102 -3.59 18.44 4.41
N ILE A 103 -4.43 18.75 3.42
CA ILE A 103 -5.07 20.08 3.26
C ILE A 103 -6.05 20.36 4.40
N LEU A 104 -6.92 19.41 4.72
CA LEU A 104 -7.91 19.57 5.79
C LEU A 104 -7.25 19.73 7.16
N ASP A 105 -6.23 18.93 7.45
CA ASP A 105 -5.44 19.02 8.68
C ASP A 105 -4.76 20.40 8.78
N ARG A 106 -4.26 20.94 7.66
CA ARG A 106 -3.68 22.27 7.63
C ARG A 106 -4.73 23.38 7.83
N LEU A 107 -5.90 23.26 7.22
CA LEU A 107 -7.03 24.18 7.43
C LEU A 107 -7.47 24.21 8.90
N ALA A 108 -7.52 23.04 9.54
CA ALA A 108 -7.84 22.93 10.96
C ALA A 108 -6.80 23.65 11.84
N GLN A 109 -5.51 23.60 11.47
CA GLN A 109 -4.45 24.31 12.19
C GLN A 109 -4.50 25.84 11.98
N LEU A 110 -4.85 26.30 10.78
CA LEU A 110 -4.81 27.72 10.42
C LEU A 110 -6.06 28.50 10.82
N ARG A 111 -7.21 27.85 11.07
CA ARG A 111 -8.45 28.47 11.58
C ARG A 111 -8.38 28.59 13.11
N PRO A 112 -7.91 29.71 13.69
CA PRO A 112 -7.67 29.77 15.12
C PRO A 112 -8.99 30.17 15.78
N GLN A 113 -9.72 29.20 16.32
CA GLN A 113 -10.89 29.47 17.18
C GLN A 113 -10.54 30.38 18.38
N ARG A 114 -9.26 30.42 18.79
CA ARG A 114 -8.76 31.20 19.93
C ARG A 114 -8.62 32.72 19.69
N HIS A 115 -8.66 33.21 18.45
CA HIS A 115 -8.53 34.66 18.22
C HIS A 115 -9.80 35.44 18.58
N LEU A 116 -10.97 34.82 18.42
CA LEU A 116 -12.25 35.45 18.76
C LEU A 116 -12.43 35.61 20.28
N ASP A 117 -11.97 34.66 21.08
CA ASP A 117 -12.06 34.74 22.54
C ASP A 117 -11.24 35.92 23.10
N ASN A 118 -10.02 36.09 22.60
CA ASN A 118 -9.15 37.21 22.98
C ASN A 118 -9.74 38.56 22.50
N LEU A 119 -10.35 38.60 21.30
CA LEU A 119 -11.03 39.80 20.81
C LEU A 119 -12.25 40.14 21.67
N ARG A 120 -12.99 39.13 22.14
CA ARG A 120 -14.15 39.32 23.03
C ARG A 120 -13.73 39.97 24.35
N GLU A 121 -12.61 39.54 24.92
CA GLU A 121 -12.03 40.11 26.14
C GLU A 121 -11.53 41.56 25.92
N VAL A 122 -10.82 41.81 24.83
CA VAL A 122 -10.34 43.16 24.47
C VAL A 122 -11.50 44.14 24.21
N VAL A 123 -12.57 43.70 23.55
CA VAL A 123 -13.77 44.52 23.32
C VAL A 123 -14.48 44.81 24.64
N ALA A 124 -14.58 43.83 25.54
CA ALA A 124 -15.20 44.02 26.85
C ALA A 124 -14.41 45.01 27.74
N GLU A 125 -13.08 44.98 27.67
CA GLU A 125 -12.19 45.82 28.48
C GLU A 125 -12.02 47.24 27.90
N LYS A 126 -11.88 47.39 26.57
CA LYS A 126 -11.45 48.66 25.95
C LYS A 126 -12.57 49.50 25.35
N VAL A 127 -13.78 48.96 25.15
CA VAL A 127 -14.90 49.71 24.57
C VAL A 127 -15.75 50.30 25.69
N ALA A 128 -15.66 51.62 25.86
CA ALA A 128 -16.37 52.36 26.91
C ALA A 128 -17.86 52.58 26.62
N ASP A 129 -18.24 52.67 25.33
CA ASP A 129 -19.64 52.83 24.92
C ASP A 129 -20.40 51.50 25.06
N PRO A 130 -21.44 51.41 25.91
CA PRO A 130 -22.20 50.18 26.10
C PRO A 130 -22.89 49.66 24.83
N SER A 131 -23.40 50.57 23.99
CA SER A 131 -24.16 50.20 22.78
C SER A 131 -23.22 49.60 21.74
N VAL A 132 -22.07 50.25 21.50
CA VAL A 132 -21.06 49.79 20.53
C VAL A 132 -20.44 48.47 20.99
N ARG A 133 -20.23 48.30 22.30
CA ARG A 133 -19.74 47.05 22.87
C ARG A 133 -20.71 45.89 22.63
N GLU A 134 -22.01 46.11 22.87
CA GLU A 134 -23.02 45.07 22.68
C GLU A 134 -23.17 44.66 21.21
N ASP A 135 -23.14 45.62 20.29
CA ASP A 135 -23.13 45.35 18.84
C ASP A 135 -21.90 44.54 18.41
N LEU A 136 -20.71 44.89 18.89
CA LEU A 136 -19.46 44.18 18.59
C LEU A 136 -19.44 42.78 19.18
N LEU A 137 -19.90 42.60 20.42
CA LEU A 137 -20.00 41.28 21.04
C LEU A 137 -21.00 40.37 20.30
N THR A 138 -22.12 40.93 19.84
CA THR A 138 -23.11 40.20 19.03
C THR A 138 -22.55 39.80 17.67
N ALA A 139 -21.76 40.68 17.04
CA ALA A 139 -21.07 40.37 15.78
C ALA A 139 -20.03 39.25 15.97
N LEU A 140 -19.21 39.32 17.03
CA LEU A 140 -18.23 38.29 17.38
C LEU A 140 -18.89 36.94 17.69
N GLU A 141 -20.05 36.94 18.34
CA GLU A 141 -20.80 35.72 18.65
C GLU A 141 -21.34 35.05 17.39
N ARG A 142 -21.90 35.83 16.45
CA ARG A 142 -22.29 35.30 15.13
C ARG A 142 -21.12 34.70 14.37
N GLU A 143 -19.97 35.38 14.39
CA GLU A 143 -18.77 34.88 13.71
C GLU A 143 -18.22 33.61 14.39
N SER A 144 -18.24 33.55 15.73
CA SER A 144 -17.85 32.36 16.50
C SER A 144 -18.74 31.16 16.18
N ASP A 145 -20.05 31.36 16.12
CA ASP A 145 -21.01 30.29 15.80
C ASP A 145 -20.83 29.80 14.35
N GLN A 146 -20.58 30.71 13.41
CA GLN A 146 -20.26 30.36 12.03
C GLN A 146 -18.96 29.53 11.94
N GLN A 147 -17.90 29.96 12.65
CA GLN A 147 -16.64 29.24 12.69
C GLN A 147 -16.78 27.84 13.32
N LYS A 148 -17.58 27.70 14.38
CA LYS A 148 -17.86 26.40 14.99
C LYS A 148 -18.57 25.46 14.04
N ALA A 149 -19.64 25.91 13.39
CA ALA A 149 -20.37 25.10 12.41
C ALA A 149 -19.46 24.63 11.27
N MET A 150 -18.60 25.51 10.78
CA MET A 150 -17.64 25.21 9.71
C MET A 150 -16.50 24.28 10.17
N SER A 151 -16.10 24.36 11.44
CA SER A 151 -15.17 23.40 12.06
C SER A 151 -15.78 22.02 12.19
N GLU A 152 -17.04 21.92 12.63
CA GLU A 152 -17.74 20.63 12.73
C GLU A 152 -17.92 19.97 11.35
N GLU A 153 -18.14 20.77 10.31
CA GLU A 153 -18.20 20.27 8.94
C GLU A 153 -16.84 19.73 8.47
N LEU A 154 -15.76 20.46 8.78
CA LEU A 154 -14.38 20.02 8.50
C LEU A 154 -14.06 18.70 9.21
N ASP A 155 -14.44 18.55 10.48
CA ASP A 155 -14.23 17.33 11.26
C ASP A 155 -15.00 16.14 10.65
N LYS A 156 -16.24 16.36 10.20
CA LYS A 156 -17.01 15.34 9.49
C LYS A 156 -16.35 14.95 8.18
N GLU A 157 -15.84 15.92 7.42
CA GLU A 157 -15.15 15.66 6.16
C GLU A 157 -13.84 14.89 6.38
N LEU A 158 -13.05 15.25 7.40
CA LEU A 158 -11.85 14.53 7.83
C LEU A 158 -12.15 13.07 8.16
N GLU A 159 -13.20 12.81 8.93
CA GLU A 159 -13.62 11.44 9.27
C GLU A 159 -14.08 10.65 8.05
N GLN A 160 -14.77 11.28 7.08
CA GLN A 160 -15.12 10.64 5.82
C GLN A 160 -13.89 10.30 4.98
N VAL A 161 -12.91 11.20 4.90
CA VAL A 161 -11.66 10.97 4.16
C VAL A 161 -10.87 9.83 4.79
N LYS A 162 -10.72 9.79 6.13
CA LYS A 162 -10.05 8.68 6.83
C LYS A 162 -10.72 7.33 6.56
N ARG A 163 -12.06 7.29 6.55
CA ARG A 163 -12.80 6.06 6.21
C ARG A 163 -12.54 5.64 4.77
N ALA A 164 -12.64 6.57 3.82
CA ALA A 164 -12.37 6.31 2.41
C ALA A 164 -10.94 5.83 2.17
N GLU A 165 -9.95 6.43 2.85
CA GLU A 165 -8.55 6.01 2.78
C GLU A 165 -8.36 4.59 3.33
N SER A 166 -8.93 4.29 4.50
CA SER A 166 -8.91 2.95 5.09
C SER A 166 -9.50 1.90 4.16
N GLU A 167 -10.63 2.20 3.53
CA GLU A 167 -11.26 1.31 2.55
C GLU A 167 -10.38 1.11 1.30
N ALA A 168 -9.81 2.19 0.76
CA ALA A 168 -8.92 2.13 -0.39
C ALA A 168 -7.66 1.29 -0.09
N GLN A 169 -7.07 1.48 1.10
CA GLN A 169 -5.94 0.68 1.55
C GLN A 169 -6.31 -0.79 1.78
N ALA A 170 -7.49 -1.06 2.33
CA ALA A 170 -7.97 -2.43 2.53
C ALA A 170 -8.15 -3.17 1.20
N ARG A 171 -8.71 -2.50 0.18
CA ARG A 171 -8.85 -3.06 -1.18
C ARG A 171 -7.49 -3.39 -1.78
N LEU A 172 -6.52 -2.48 -1.67
CA LEU A 172 -5.14 -2.73 -2.12
C LEU A 172 -4.50 -3.92 -1.39
N LYS A 173 -4.71 -4.05 -0.07
CA LYS A 173 -4.21 -5.19 0.70
C LYS A 173 -4.77 -6.51 0.18
N VAL A 174 -6.09 -6.56 -0.06
CA VAL A 174 -6.74 -7.77 -0.61
C VAL A 174 -6.17 -8.12 -1.98
N GLU A 175 -6.02 -7.14 -2.87
CA GLU A 175 -5.46 -7.37 -4.20
C GLU A 175 -4.02 -7.93 -4.13
N ILE A 176 -3.17 -7.37 -3.28
CA ILE A 176 -1.81 -7.87 -3.08
C ILE A 176 -1.80 -9.31 -2.58
N LEU A 177 -2.68 -9.65 -1.63
CA LEU A 177 -2.80 -11.00 -1.09
C LEU A 177 -3.24 -12.00 -2.16
N GLU A 178 -4.23 -11.66 -2.97
CA GLU A 178 -4.70 -12.49 -4.08
C GLU A 178 -3.62 -12.70 -5.15
N ARG A 179 -2.84 -11.66 -5.46
CA ARG A 179 -1.75 -11.76 -6.43
C ARG A 179 -0.61 -12.62 -5.89
N ARG A 180 -0.22 -12.44 -4.63
CA ARG A 180 0.81 -13.28 -3.99
C ARG A 180 0.36 -14.73 -3.95
N SER A 181 -0.88 -15.01 -3.53
CA SER A 181 -1.39 -16.38 -3.48
C SER A 181 -1.38 -17.04 -4.87
N ARG A 182 -1.74 -16.29 -5.92
CA ARG A 182 -1.66 -16.77 -7.31
C ARG A 182 -0.22 -17.07 -7.73
N VAL A 183 0.74 -16.23 -7.36
CA VAL A 183 2.17 -16.47 -7.64
C VAL A 183 2.64 -17.75 -6.93
N TYR A 184 2.36 -17.89 -5.62
CA TYR A 184 2.67 -19.12 -4.88
C TYR A 184 2.00 -20.34 -5.49
N LYS A 185 0.74 -20.22 -5.91
CA LYS A 185 0.01 -21.28 -6.59
C LYS A 185 0.66 -21.65 -7.91
N SER A 186 1.07 -20.67 -8.72
CA SER A 186 1.77 -20.93 -9.99
C SER A 186 3.14 -21.60 -9.79
N PHE A 187 3.83 -21.33 -8.68
CA PHE A 187 5.04 -22.06 -8.31
C PHE A 187 4.73 -23.50 -7.89
N LEU A 188 3.69 -23.71 -7.08
CA LEU A 188 3.17 -25.04 -6.70
C LEU A 188 2.65 -25.85 -7.90
N GLU A 189 2.14 -25.19 -8.93
CA GLU A 189 1.66 -25.81 -10.17
C GLU A 189 2.81 -26.09 -11.16
N ARG A 190 3.88 -25.27 -11.14
CA ARG A 190 5.06 -25.44 -12.01
C ARG A 190 6.02 -26.54 -11.53
N GLU A 191 6.14 -26.74 -10.23
CA GLU A 191 6.79 -27.93 -9.69
C GLU A 191 5.75 -29.04 -9.62
N SER A 192 5.96 -30.14 -10.37
CA SER A 192 5.05 -31.28 -10.31
C SER A 192 4.88 -31.70 -8.85
N VAL A 193 3.64 -31.91 -8.40
CA VAL A 193 3.37 -32.48 -7.06
C VAL A 193 4.21 -33.75 -6.85
N ALA A 194 4.53 -34.49 -7.91
CA ALA A 194 5.43 -35.63 -7.88
C ALA A 194 6.89 -35.27 -7.49
N THR A 195 7.44 -34.14 -7.95
CA THR A 195 8.79 -33.71 -7.57
C THR A 195 8.85 -33.27 -6.11
N LEU A 196 7.81 -32.60 -5.62
CA LEU A 196 7.73 -32.15 -4.23
C LEU A 196 7.53 -33.32 -3.26
N VAL A 197 6.62 -34.25 -3.59
CA VAL A 197 6.40 -35.48 -2.81
C VAL A 197 7.64 -36.38 -2.82
N GLY A 198 8.27 -36.58 -3.97
CA GLY A 198 9.46 -37.41 -4.04
C GLY A 198 10.69 -36.75 -3.38
N GLY A 199 10.83 -35.42 -3.42
CA GLY A 199 11.84 -34.71 -2.65
C GLY A 199 11.65 -34.86 -1.13
N LEU A 200 10.41 -34.76 -0.64
CA LEU A 200 10.09 -34.98 0.77
C LEU A 200 10.37 -36.44 1.20
N LEU A 201 10.02 -37.42 0.36
CA LEU A 201 10.35 -38.83 0.58
C LEU A 201 11.86 -39.06 0.61
N LEU A 202 12.62 -38.38 -0.24
CA LEU A 202 14.08 -38.53 -0.29
C LEU A 202 14.74 -37.94 0.96
N VAL A 203 14.28 -36.79 1.42
CA VAL A 203 14.75 -36.17 2.68
C VAL A 203 14.42 -37.06 3.87
N SER A 204 13.19 -37.57 3.99
CA SER A 204 12.79 -38.44 5.11
C SER A 204 13.58 -39.75 5.12
N LEU A 205 13.80 -40.34 3.94
CA LEU A 205 14.59 -41.56 3.79
C LEU A 205 16.07 -41.34 4.12
N THR A 206 16.63 -40.18 3.72
CA THR A 206 18.01 -39.79 4.08
C THR A 206 18.16 -39.63 5.59
N VAL A 207 17.21 -38.97 6.26
CA VAL A 207 17.22 -38.82 7.72
C VAL A 207 17.11 -40.19 8.40
N ALA A 208 16.22 -41.08 7.92
CA ALA A 208 16.07 -42.42 8.47
C ALA A 208 17.36 -43.24 8.33
N LEU A 209 18.05 -43.17 7.19
CA LEU A 209 19.35 -43.81 6.98
C LEU A 209 20.44 -43.24 7.90
N LEU A 210 20.45 -41.93 8.09
CA LEU A 210 21.36 -41.26 9.03
C LEU A 210 21.17 -41.78 10.46
N VAL A 211 19.92 -41.86 10.92
CA VAL A 211 19.57 -42.40 12.25
C VAL A 211 19.95 -43.88 12.36
N ALA A 212 19.67 -44.69 11.35
CA ALA A 212 20.02 -46.12 11.34
C ALA A 212 21.54 -46.34 11.43
N MET A 213 22.33 -45.51 10.76
CA MET A 213 23.79 -45.53 10.82
C MET A 213 24.30 -45.23 12.24
N PHE A 214 23.72 -44.24 12.93
CA PHE A 214 24.06 -43.97 14.33
C PHE A 214 23.60 -45.08 15.29
N ALA A 215 22.49 -45.74 14.99
CA ALA A 215 21.97 -46.86 15.78
C ALA A 215 22.67 -48.20 15.50
N LYS A 216 23.62 -48.25 14.56
CA LYS A 216 24.29 -49.49 14.08
C LYS A 216 23.32 -50.60 13.67
N LEU A 217 22.12 -50.22 13.21
CA LEU A 217 21.15 -51.18 12.71
C LEU A 217 21.55 -51.61 11.28
N PRO A 218 21.45 -52.89 10.94
CA PRO A 218 21.68 -53.35 9.58
C PRO A 218 20.63 -52.72 8.67
N VAL A 219 21.06 -51.84 7.76
CA VAL A 219 20.18 -51.23 6.76
C VAL A 219 19.79 -52.31 5.75
N SER A 220 18.49 -52.53 5.58
CA SER A 220 17.99 -53.50 4.61
C SER A 220 18.38 -53.11 3.18
N GLU A 221 18.89 -54.07 2.42
CA GLU A 221 19.30 -53.92 1.02
C GLU A 221 18.15 -53.39 0.13
N ILE A 222 16.90 -53.70 0.52
CA ILE A 222 15.67 -53.23 -0.11
C ILE A 222 15.54 -51.70 0.00
N VAL A 223 15.93 -51.13 1.14
CA VAL A 223 15.83 -49.68 1.41
C VAL A 223 16.89 -48.92 0.61
N SER A 224 18.11 -49.45 0.55
CA SER A 224 19.20 -48.88 -0.25
C SER A 224 18.87 -48.92 -1.75
N SER A 225 18.35 -50.04 -2.24
CA SER A 225 17.94 -50.21 -3.64
C SER A 225 16.78 -49.28 -4.01
N ALA A 226 15.77 -49.16 -3.15
CA ALA A 226 14.66 -48.24 -3.36
C ALA A 226 15.11 -46.77 -3.38
N PHE A 227 16.05 -46.38 -2.50
CA PHE A 227 16.64 -45.04 -2.50
C PHE A 227 17.34 -44.73 -3.83
N LEU A 228 18.15 -45.67 -4.35
CA LEU A 228 18.86 -45.50 -5.62
C LEU A 228 17.91 -45.41 -6.82
N ILE A 229 16.82 -46.18 -6.83
CA ILE A 229 15.80 -46.12 -7.89
C ILE A 229 15.11 -44.74 -7.90
N ILE A 230 14.71 -44.24 -6.72
CA ILE A 230 14.08 -42.92 -6.61
C ILE A 230 15.08 -41.83 -7.03
N LEU A 231 16.33 -41.91 -6.57
CA LEU A 231 17.39 -40.96 -6.92
C LEU A 231 17.67 -40.96 -8.45
N GLY A 232 17.75 -42.14 -9.06
CA GLY A 232 17.93 -42.30 -10.51
C GLY A 232 16.79 -41.73 -11.34
N TYR A 233 15.54 -41.91 -10.89
CA TYR A 233 14.37 -41.31 -11.52
C TYR A 233 14.42 -39.77 -11.49
N PHE A 234 14.77 -39.19 -10.34
CA PHE A 234 14.89 -37.73 -10.20
C PHE A 234 16.02 -37.15 -11.06
N PHE A 235 17.19 -37.79 -11.07
CA PHE A 235 18.29 -37.34 -11.92
C PHE A 235 17.99 -37.51 -13.41
N GLY A 236 17.31 -38.60 -13.82
CA GLY A 236 16.90 -38.82 -15.21
C GLY A 236 15.87 -37.81 -15.73
N GLN A 237 14.99 -37.29 -14.87
CA GLN A 237 14.05 -36.22 -15.25
C GLN A 237 14.74 -34.85 -15.40
N SER A 238 15.80 -34.58 -14.64
CA SER A 238 16.52 -33.30 -14.68
C SER A 238 17.34 -33.11 -15.97
N THR A 239 17.80 -34.19 -16.60
CA THR A 239 18.58 -34.17 -17.84
C THR A 239 17.73 -34.16 -19.11
N SER A 240 16.57 -34.83 -19.14
CA SER A 240 15.71 -34.88 -20.33
C SER A 240 15.04 -33.54 -20.71
N ARG A 241 14.88 -32.60 -19.77
CA ARG A 241 14.31 -31.26 -20.08
C ARG A 241 15.25 -30.36 -20.90
N ARG A 242 16.52 -30.72 -21.08
CA ARG A 242 17.52 -29.91 -21.81
C ARG A 242 17.55 -30.21 -23.32
N GLY A 243 16.82 -31.22 -23.79
CA GLY A 243 16.82 -31.67 -25.20
C GLY A 243 15.74 -31.06 -26.11
N ASP A 244 14.78 -30.32 -25.57
CA ASP A 244 13.57 -29.86 -26.31
C ASP A 244 13.60 -28.36 -26.69
N GLN A 245 14.76 -27.71 -26.56
CA GLN A 245 15.04 -26.36 -27.08
C GLN A 245 16.16 -26.44 -28.13
N GLY A 246 15.85 -27.01 -29.29
CA GLY A 246 16.84 -27.18 -30.37
C GLY A 246 16.24 -27.53 -31.72
N GLY A 247 14.98 -27.17 -31.98
CA GLY A 247 14.28 -27.54 -33.20
C GLY A 247 13.28 -26.48 -33.66
N ASN A 248 13.76 -25.27 -33.95
CA ASN A 248 13.09 -24.45 -34.96
C ASN A 248 14.11 -23.54 -35.65
N SER A 249 14.78 -24.11 -36.65
CA SER A 249 15.45 -23.36 -37.71
C SER A 249 15.06 -24.06 -39.00
N ASP A 250 14.50 -23.27 -39.91
CA ASP A 250 14.21 -23.55 -41.32
C ASP A 250 13.03 -24.46 -41.66
N ALA A 251 11.95 -23.84 -42.15
CA ALA A 251 11.39 -24.15 -43.47
C ALA A 251 10.33 -23.12 -43.90
N GLY A 252 10.58 -22.41 -45.00
CA GLY A 252 9.56 -21.86 -45.91
C GLY A 252 9.25 -20.37 -45.79
#